data_AF-A0AAQ3MK92-F1
#
_entry.id   AF-A0AAQ3MK92-F1
#
_cell.length_a   1.000
_cell.length_b   1.000
_cell.length_c   1.000
_cell.angle_alpha   90.00
_cell.angle_beta   90.00
_cell.angle_gamma   90.00
#
_symmetry.space_group_name_H-M   'P 1'
#
loop_
_entity.id
_entity.type
_entity.pdbx_description
1 polymer ?
#
loop_
_entity_poly.entity_id
_entity_poly.type
_entity_poly.pdbx_seq_one_letter_code
_entity_poly.pdbx_strand_id
1 'polypeptide(L)'
;MFLFPLCCSAPIAGSAVDQIEKVIGYVSIGYPFGMTASILFGRHHKAILQSPKPKFFIMGTQDGFTSVKQLRNKLNSAAGRVETHLIDGVGHFQMEGPAYDAEMVDLIIKFISSL
;
A
#
# COMPACT_ATOMS: atom_id res chain seq x y z
N MET A 1 12.35 -5.96 9.64
CA MET A 1 10.99 -5.63 10.13
C MET A 1 10.16 -5.09 8.97
N PHE A 2 8.88 -5.44 8.87
CA PHE A 2 7.95 -4.88 7.88
C PHE A 2 6.90 -3.99 8.58
N LEU A 3 6.38 -3.01 7.86
CA LEU A 3 5.20 -2.24 8.29
C LEU A 3 3.99 -2.68 7.47
N PHE A 4 2.87 -2.98 8.16
CA PHE A 4 1.60 -3.43 7.59
C PHE A 4 0.43 -2.47 7.92
N PRO A 5 0.44 -1.24 7.42
CA PRO A 5 -0.63 -0.29 7.73
C PRO A 5 -1.87 -0.46 6.86
N LEU A 6 -3.00 0.01 7.39
CA LEU A 6 -4.33 0.02 6.77
C LEU A 6 -4.82 1.45 6.55
N CYS A 7 -5.51 1.70 5.43
CA CYS A 7 -6.26 2.95 5.18
C CYS A 7 -5.43 4.22 5.50
N CYS A 8 -5.90 5.09 6.40
CA CYS A 8 -5.24 6.34 6.80
C CYS A 8 -3.90 6.16 7.52
N SER A 9 -3.64 4.99 8.13
CA SER A 9 -2.33 4.72 8.74
C SER A 9 -1.26 4.44 7.68
N ALA A 10 -1.66 4.09 6.46
CA ALA A 10 -0.75 3.74 5.38
C ALA A 10 0.17 4.90 4.96
N PRO A 11 -0.33 6.12 4.68
CA PRO A 11 0.56 7.24 4.42
C PRO A 11 1.51 7.57 5.58
N ILE A 12 1.02 7.51 6.82
CA ILE A 12 1.81 7.86 8.01
C ILE A 12 2.96 6.85 8.18
N ALA A 13 2.66 5.56 8.19
CA ALA A 13 3.66 4.50 8.28
C ALA A 13 4.64 4.53 7.10
N GLY A 14 4.16 4.85 5.89
CA GLY A 14 4.99 5.04 4.71
C GLY A 14 6.04 6.15 4.88
N SER A 15 5.78 7.14 5.73
CA SER A 15 6.75 8.22 6.03
C SER A 15 7.85 7.79 7.01
N ALA A 16 7.63 6.72 7.77
CA ALA A 16 8.59 6.18 8.72
C ALA A 16 9.52 5.11 8.09
N VAL A 17 9.19 4.62 6.89
CA VAL A 17 9.90 3.50 6.23
C VAL A 17 11.40 3.75 6.13
N ASP A 18 11.83 4.95 5.74
CA ASP A 18 13.26 5.28 5.64
C ASP A 18 13.86 5.85 6.93
N GLN A 19 13.02 6.23 7.90
CA GLN A 19 13.48 6.76 9.20
C GLN A 19 13.91 5.65 10.16
N ILE A 20 13.45 4.42 9.93
CA ILE A 20 13.75 3.27 10.79
C ILE A 20 14.61 2.28 10.00
N GLU A 21 15.89 2.18 10.35
CA GLU A 21 16.87 1.32 9.67
C GLU A 21 16.42 -0.15 9.60
N LYS A 22 15.82 -0.66 10.69
CA LYS A 22 15.34 -2.05 10.79
C LYS A 22 14.14 -2.36 9.88
N VAL A 23 13.47 -1.35 9.34
CA VAL A 23 12.38 -1.55 8.37
C VAL A 23 13.01 -1.93 7.04
N ILE A 24 12.66 -3.09 6.50
CA ILE A 24 13.24 -3.62 5.25
C ILE A 24 12.23 -3.61 4.09
N GLY A 25 10.96 -3.31 4.36
CA GLY A 25 9.93 -3.22 3.35
C GLY A 25 8.59 -2.77 3.93
N TYR A 26 7.62 -2.59 3.04
CA TYR A 26 6.34 -1.97 3.34
C TYR A 26 5.20 -2.68 2.61
N VAL A 27 4.13 -3.04 3.31
CA VAL A 27 2.92 -3.60 2.67
C VAL A 27 1.70 -2.80 3.07
N SER A 28 1.02 -2.21 2.09
CA SER A 28 -0.20 -1.44 2.32
C SER A 28 -1.42 -2.18 1.84
N ILE A 29 -2.48 -2.13 2.64
CA ILE A 29 -3.82 -2.57 2.27
C ILE A 29 -4.71 -1.31 2.20
N GLY A 30 -5.25 -1.02 1.02
CA GLY A 30 -6.16 0.12 0.82
C GLY A 30 -5.48 1.48 0.91
N TYR A 31 -4.40 1.69 0.16
CA TYR A 31 -3.69 2.97 0.21
C TYR A 31 -4.52 4.11 -0.40
N PRO A 32 -4.80 5.21 0.33
CA PRO A 32 -5.66 6.29 -0.17
C PRO A 32 -4.87 7.30 -1.04
N PHE A 33 -4.80 7.05 -2.36
CA PHE A 33 -4.24 7.98 -3.37
C PHE A 33 -5.25 8.96 -3.98
N GLY A 34 -6.52 8.94 -3.53
CA GLY A 34 -7.58 9.82 -4.01
C GLY A 34 -7.26 11.31 -3.96
N MET A 35 -8.05 12.13 -4.65
CA MET A 35 -7.85 13.58 -4.73
C MET A 35 -7.97 14.24 -3.35
N THR A 36 -9.02 13.91 -2.60
CA THR A 36 -9.26 14.41 -1.23
C THR A 36 -8.18 13.92 -0.27
N ALA A 37 -7.83 12.63 -0.34
CA ALA A 37 -6.74 12.05 0.44
C ALA A 37 -5.39 12.70 0.12
N SER A 38 -5.13 13.06 -1.14
CA SER A 38 -3.88 13.71 -1.55
C SER A 38 -3.71 15.12 -0.98
N ILE A 39 -4.81 15.82 -0.66
CA ILE A 39 -4.75 17.11 0.04
C ILE A 39 -4.25 16.92 1.48
N LEU A 40 -4.72 15.87 2.16
CA LEU A 40 -4.35 15.57 3.55
C LEU A 40 -2.99 14.88 3.66
N PHE A 41 -2.68 13.98 2.72
CA PHE A 41 -1.56 13.03 2.83
C PHE A 41 -0.51 13.19 1.73
N GLY A 42 -0.56 14.23 0.88
CA GLY A 42 0.33 14.37 -0.27
C GLY A 42 1.83 14.31 0.06
N ARG A 43 2.25 14.89 1.20
CA ARG A 43 3.65 14.79 1.68
C ARG A 43 4.02 13.36 2.10
N HIS A 44 3.08 12.66 2.72
CA HIS A 44 3.24 11.27 3.12
C HIS A 44 3.31 10.32 1.91
N HIS A 45 2.54 10.59 0.85
CA HIS A 45 2.62 9.87 -0.42
C HIS A 45 4.02 9.99 -1.03
N LYS A 46 4.61 11.19 -1.01
CA LYS A 46 5.95 11.41 -1.55
C LYS A 46 7.00 10.56 -0.84
N ALA A 47 6.95 10.47 0.49
CA ALA A 47 7.92 9.70 1.26
C ALA A 47 7.93 8.22 0.85
N ILE A 48 6.77 7.57 0.83
CA ILE A 48 6.71 6.15 0.45
C ILE A 48 7.04 5.92 -1.03
N LEU A 49 6.63 6.82 -1.93
CA LEU A 49 6.92 6.67 -3.36
C LEU A 49 8.41 6.85 -3.67
N GLN A 50 9.16 7.62 -2.86
CA GLN A 50 10.59 7.89 -3.07
C GLN A 50 11.52 6.89 -2.38
N SER A 51 11.04 6.16 -1.36
CA SER A 51 11.86 5.15 -0.67
C SER A 51 12.36 4.09 -1.64
N PRO A 52 13.64 3.67 -1.59
CA PRO A 52 14.13 2.56 -2.40
C PRO A 52 13.70 1.18 -1.87
N LYS A 53 13.17 1.12 -0.64
CA LYS A 53 12.78 -0.14 0.01
C LYS A 53 11.61 -0.80 -0.73
N PRO A 54 11.58 -2.15 -0.80
CA PRO A 54 10.53 -2.88 -1.48
C PRO A 54 9.17 -2.60 -0.88
N LYS A 55 8.17 -2.44 -1.74
CA LYS A 55 6.80 -2.10 -1.33
C LYS A 55 5.75 -2.87 -2.11
N PHE A 56 4.70 -3.28 -1.41
CA PHE A 56 3.59 -4.03 -1.94
C PHE A 56 2.27 -3.35 -1.60
N PHE A 57 1.41 -3.16 -2.60
CA PHE A 57 0.11 -2.51 -2.44
C PHE A 57 -1.01 -3.48 -2.81
N ILE A 58 -1.91 -3.73 -1.87
CA ILE A 58 -3.11 -4.53 -2.05
C ILE A 58 -4.31 -3.59 -2.05
N MET A 59 -5.17 -3.68 -3.06
CA MET A 59 -6.32 -2.80 -3.21
C MET A 59 -7.49 -3.48 -3.91
N GLY A 60 -8.71 -3.26 -3.44
CA GLY A 60 -9.92 -3.68 -4.15
C GLY A 60 -10.19 -2.84 -5.41
N THR A 61 -10.78 -3.43 -6.46
CA THR A 61 -11.07 -2.69 -7.71
C THR A 61 -12.26 -1.72 -7.58
N GLN A 62 -13.11 -1.89 -6.56
CA GLN A 62 -14.21 -0.98 -6.22
C GLN A 62 -13.88 -0.06 -5.03
N ASP A 63 -12.60 0.22 -4.81
CA ASP A 63 -12.14 1.18 -3.80
C ASP A 63 -12.69 2.59 -4.10
N GLY A 64 -13.45 3.14 -3.15
CA GLY A 64 -14.07 4.47 -3.26
C GLY A 64 -13.13 5.64 -2.97
N PHE A 65 -11.93 5.38 -2.43
CA PHE A 65 -10.92 6.37 -2.13
C PHE A 65 -9.84 6.43 -3.21
N THR A 66 -9.51 5.29 -3.84
CA THR A 66 -8.46 5.20 -4.85
C THR A 66 -8.92 4.41 -6.06
N SER A 67 -8.94 5.04 -7.24
CA SER A 67 -9.13 4.28 -8.48
C SER A 67 -7.89 3.46 -8.86
N VAL A 68 -8.10 2.32 -9.54
CA VAL A 68 -7.02 1.50 -10.13
C VAL A 68 -6.07 2.34 -11.00
N LYS A 69 -6.62 3.28 -11.77
CA LYS A 69 -5.84 4.20 -12.61
C LYS A 69 -4.94 5.11 -11.77
N GLN A 70 -5.45 5.68 -10.68
CA GLN A 70 -4.65 6.52 -9.78
C GLN A 70 -3.53 5.73 -9.12
N LEU A 71 -3.82 4.52 -8.62
CA LEU A 71 -2.81 3.64 -8.03
C LEU A 71 -1.68 3.38 -9.03
N ARG A 72 -2.00 2.86 -10.22
CA ARG A 72 -0.99 2.56 -11.26
C ARG A 72 -0.18 3.80 -11.64
N ASN A 73 -0.84 4.93 -11.87
CA ASN A 73 -0.15 6.18 -12.23
C ASN A 73 0.84 6.64 -11.16
N LYS A 74 0.50 6.51 -9.87
CA LYS A 74 1.39 6.87 -8.76
C LYS A 74 2.56 5.90 -8.64
N LEU A 75 2.31 4.61 -8.81
CA LEU A 75 3.34 3.57 -8.67
C LEU A 75 4.31 3.51 -9.85
N ASN A 76 3.91 3.94 -11.06
CA ASN A 76 4.80 4.00 -12.22
C ASN A 76 6.04 4.89 -12.01
N SER A 77 5.96 5.87 -11.11
CA SER A 77 7.07 6.77 -10.77
C SER A 77 7.71 6.45 -9.42
N ALA A 78 7.34 5.34 -8.78
CA ALA A 78 7.86 4.99 -7.47
C ALA A 78 9.26 4.37 -7.59
N ALA A 79 10.13 4.68 -6.62
CA ALA A 79 11.48 4.12 -6.56
C ALA A 79 11.49 2.69 -6.01
N GLY A 80 12.52 1.92 -6.37
CA GLY A 80 12.74 0.57 -5.87
C GLY A 80 11.75 -0.46 -6.42
N ARG A 81 11.70 -1.63 -5.77
CA ARG A 81 10.77 -2.71 -6.13
C ARG A 81 9.37 -2.36 -5.67
N VAL A 82 8.41 -2.38 -6.60
CA VAL A 82 7.00 -2.10 -6.33
C VAL A 82 6.14 -3.21 -6.90
N GLU A 83 5.30 -3.79 -6.06
CA GLU A 83 4.31 -4.78 -6.46
C GLU A 83 2.90 -4.30 -6.15
N THR A 84 1.94 -4.79 -6.93
CA THR A 84 0.52 -4.50 -6.74
C THR A 84 -0.31 -5.76 -6.88
N HIS A 85 -1.29 -5.92 -6.01
CA HIS A 85 -2.34 -6.93 -6.12
C HIS A 85 -3.71 -6.26 -6.09
N LEU A 86 -4.56 -6.60 -7.06
CA LEU A 86 -5.90 -6.04 -7.18
C LEU A 86 -6.92 -7.14 -6.92
N ILE A 87 -7.82 -6.92 -5.95
CA ILE A 87 -8.89 -7.86 -5.63
C ILE A 87 -10.16 -7.39 -6.34
N ASP A 88 -10.66 -8.21 -7.26
CA ASP A 88 -11.76 -7.79 -8.13
C ASP A 88 -13.10 -7.74 -7.39
N GLY A 89 -13.89 -6.69 -7.65
CA GLY A 89 -15.21 -6.50 -7.08
C GLY A 89 -15.24 -6.01 -5.63
N VAL A 90 -14.08 -5.77 -5.00
CA VAL A 90 -14.00 -5.48 -3.57
C VAL A 90 -13.84 -3.99 -3.29
N GLY A 91 -14.62 -3.49 -2.34
CA GLY A 91 -14.53 -2.13 -1.81
C GLY A 91 -13.47 -1.96 -0.72
N HIS A 92 -13.12 -0.71 -0.42
CA HIS A 92 -11.99 -0.36 0.45
C HIS A 92 -11.97 -1.08 1.81
N PHE A 93 -13.10 -1.09 2.53
CA PHE A 93 -13.18 -1.74 3.85
C PHE A 93 -13.59 -3.21 3.79
N GLN A 94 -14.05 -3.70 2.64
CA GLN A 94 -14.48 -5.09 2.53
C GLN A 94 -13.29 -6.05 2.64
N MET A 95 -12.16 -5.68 2.05
CA MET A 95 -10.91 -6.47 2.12
C MET A 95 -10.23 -6.44 3.49
N GLU A 96 -10.69 -5.59 4.43
CA GLU A 96 -10.22 -5.59 5.83
C GLU A 96 -11.04 -6.56 6.70
N GLY A 97 -12.10 -7.17 6.14
CA GLY A 97 -12.92 -8.14 6.82
C GLY A 97 -12.28 -9.54 6.89
N PRO A 98 -12.70 -10.38 7.85
CA PRO A 98 -12.08 -11.68 8.12
C PRO A 98 -12.16 -12.68 6.95
N ALA A 99 -13.05 -12.43 5.98
CA ALA A 99 -13.15 -13.24 4.76
C ALA A 99 -11.87 -13.18 3.90
N TYR A 100 -11.04 -12.13 4.07
CA TYR A 100 -9.82 -11.91 3.30
C TYR A 100 -8.54 -12.16 4.09
N ASP A 101 -8.62 -12.45 5.40
CA ASP A 101 -7.43 -12.60 6.26
C ASP A 101 -6.44 -13.63 5.72
N ALA A 102 -6.94 -14.81 5.32
CA ALA A 102 -6.10 -15.87 4.77
C ALA A 102 -5.42 -15.44 3.46
N GLU A 103 -6.17 -14.80 2.55
CA GLU A 103 -5.64 -14.29 1.29
C GLU A 103 -4.58 -13.20 1.52
N MET A 104 -4.82 -12.27 2.45
CA MET A 104 -3.87 -11.22 2.80
C MET A 104 -2.57 -11.80 3.36
N VAL A 105 -2.67 -12.80 4.25
CA VAL A 105 -1.50 -13.50 4.81
C VAL A 105 -0.70 -14.19 3.72
N ASP A 106 -1.36 -14.93 2.82
CA ASP A 106 -0.69 -15.64 1.73
C ASP A 106 0.02 -14.69 0.78
N LEU A 107 -0.63 -13.59 0.40
CA LEU A 107 -0.04 -12.55 -0.45
C LEU A 107 1.19 -11.90 0.22
N ILE A 108 1.08 -11.58 1.51
CA ILE A 108 2.17 -10.99 2.30
C ILE A 108 3.35 -11.96 2.41
N ILE A 109 3.11 -13.22 2.75
CA ILE A 109 4.17 -14.23 2.87
C ILE A 109 4.86 -14.43 1.53
N LYS A 110 4.10 -14.51 0.44
CA LYS A 110 4.65 -14.65 -0.91
C LYS A 110 5.54 -13.47 -1.29
N PHE A 111 5.10 -12.25 -1.00
CA PHE A 111 5.91 -11.05 -1.23
C PHE A 111 7.20 -11.10 -0.42
N ILE A 112 7.12 -11.32 0.90
CA ILE A 112 8.28 -11.36 1.79
C ILE A 112 9.28 -12.45 1.39
N SER A 113 8.79 -13.64 1.03
CA SER A 113 9.64 -14.78 0.64
C SER A 113 10.36 -14.58 -0.69
N SER A 114 9.98 -13.56 -1.46
CA SER A 114 10.58 -13.25 -2.76
C SER A 114 11.62 -12.13 -2.70
N LEU A 115 11.87 -11.55 -1.52
CA LEU A 115 12.84 -10.47 -1.28
C LEU A 115 14.22 -11.03 -0.95
#